data_AF-A0A8H5B0I4-F1
#
_entry.id   AF-A0A8H5B0I4-F1
#
_cell.length_a   1.000
_cell.length_b   1.000
_cell.length_c   1.000
_cell.angle_alpha   90.00
_cell.angle_beta   90.00
_cell.angle_gamma   90.00
#
_symmetry.space_group_name_H-M   'P 1'
#
loop_
_entity.id
_entity.type
_entity.pdbx_description
1 polymer ?
#
loop_
_entity_poly.entity_id
_entity_poly.type
_entity_poly.pdbx_seq_one_letter_code
_entity_poly.pdbx_strand_id
1 'polypeptide(L)'
;MSDSDKEIPTSRLINSIPVVLSAQVPKSTAKGSKGGGKGRSKAPKMKTETKQKELSFEFEQTLPNYLLFLGNALQVHGQTKFVPVKKHTAYGFKISIGKKAKTDAVDIDKFSEYKDIVGRILAKSPSKIFVYIDLEEVKKSAKRREQEDTDEEAAPHPAIVVQNVR
;
A
#
# COMPACT_ATOMS: atom_id res chain seq x y z
N MET A 1 -5.97 35.36 41.14
CA MET A 1 -5.23 34.08 41.13
C MET A 1 -6.16 33.07 40.48
N SER A 2 -6.04 32.88 39.17
CA SER A 2 -6.87 31.95 38.40
C SER A 2 -6.08 31.45 37.20
N ASP A 3 -6.42 30.22 36.82
CA ASP A 3 -5.95 29.44 35.68
C ASP A 3 -4.59 28.74 35.85
N SER A 4 -4.64 27.69 36.67
CA SER A 4 -3.83 26.50 36.43
C SER A 4 -4.34 25.79 35.18
N ASP A 5 -3.80 26.15 34.03
CA ASP A 5 -3.81 25.31 32.83
C ASP A 5 -3.12 23.97 33.17
N LYS A 6 -3.94 22.96 33.52
CA LYS A 6 -3.50 21.58 33.51
C LYS A 6 -3.25 21.19 32.06
N GLU A 7 -2.00 21.30 31.64
CA GLU A 7 -1.53 20.59 30.45
C GLU A 7 -1.88 19.11 30.64
N ILE A 8 -2.84 18.64 29.84
CA ILE A 8 -3.17 17.22 29.74
C ILE A 8 -1.91 16.56 29.18
N PRO A 9 -1.24 15.64 29.91
CA PRO A 9 -0.15 14.89 29.33
C PRO A 9 -0.76 14.08 28.19
N THR A 10 -0.44 14.47 26.96
CA THR A 10 -0.86 13.75 25.76
C THR A 10 -0.25 12.36 25.89
N SER A 11 -1.07 11.40 26.30
CA SER A 11 -0.65 10.01 26.51
C SER A 11 0.05 9.57 25.24
N ARG A 12 1.37 9.39 25.30
CA ARG A 12 2.11 8.74 24.22
C ARG A 12 1.42 7.40 24.03
N LEU A 13 0.80 7.19 22.87
CA LEU A 13 0.33 5.88 22.43
C LEU A 13 1.55 4.94 22.46
N ILE A 14 1.69 4.19 23.55
CA ILE A 14 2.92 3.49 23.95
C ILE A 14 3.31 2.40 22.94
N ASN A 15 2.38 2.02 22.06
CA ASN A 15 2.54 0.95 21.08
C ASN A 15 2.62 1.43 19.62
N SER A 16 2.39 2.72 19.36
CA SER A 16 2.38 3.23 17.99
C SER A 16 3.79 3.60 17.54
N ILE A 17 4.23 3.03 16.41
CA ILE A 17 5.56 3.27 15.84
C ILE A 17 5.45 4.30 14.71
N PRO A 18 6.32 5.32 14.67
CA PRO A 18 6.41 6.23 13.54
C PRO A 18 6.83 5.52 12.25
N VAL A 19 6.00 5.63 11.22
CA VAL A 19 6.23 5.07 9.89
C VAL A 19 6.39 6.21 8.89
N VAL A 20 7.53 6.23 8.19
CA VAL A 20 7.78 7.12 7.05
C VAL A 20 7.43 6.38 5.77
N LEU A 21 6.34 6.78 5.14
CA LEU A 21 5.90 6.26 3.85
C LEU A 21 6.55 7.06 2.71
N SER A 22 7.05 6.35 1.71
CA SER A 22 7.63 6.91 0.49
C SER A 22 6.91 6.31 -0.71
N ALA A 23 6.00 7.07 -1.32
CA ALA A 23 5.30 6.65 -2.51
C ALA A 23 6.02 7.14 -3.78
N GLN A 24 6.27 6.23 -4.72
CA GLN A 24 6.78 6.58 -6.04
C GLN A 24 5.63 6.91 -6.97
N VAL A 25 5.63 8.14 -7.48
CA VAL A 25 4.65 8.64 -8.45
C VAL A 25 5.36 8.82 -9.79
N PRO A 26 4.86 8.25 -10.90
CA PRO A 26 5.42 8.55 -12.20
C PRO A 26 5.22 10.05 -12.51
N LYS A 27 6.30 10.79 -12.81
CA LYS A 27 6.16 12.14 -13.37
C LYS A 27 5.76 12.00 -14.83
N SER A 28 4.56 12.46 -15.15
CA SER A 28 4.22 12.80 -16.53
C SER A 28 5.18 13.91 -16.97
N THR A 29 6.09 13.59 -17.89
CA THR A 29 6.81 14.63 -18.63
C THR A 29 5.90 15.06 -19.77
N ALA A 30 4.95 15.95 -19.48
CA ALA A 30 4.31 16.71 -20.54
C ALA A 30 5.34 17.69 -21.12
N LYS A 31 6.05 17.29 -22.18
CA LYS A 31 6.70 18.25 -23.08
C LYS A 31 6.85 17.63 -24.47
N GLY A 32 6.04 18.13 -25.41
CA GLY A 32 6.23 17.85 -26.82
C GLY A 32 7.57 18.39 -27.33
N SER A 33 8.08 17.78 -28.40
CA SER A 33 8.53 18.44 -29.63
C SER A 33 9.13 17.41 -30.59
N LYS A 34 8.75 17.56 -31.87
CA LYS A 34 9.35 16.95 -33.06
C LYS A 34 10.88 16.89 -32.99
N GLY A 35 11.47 15.79 -33.45
CA GLY A 35 12.89 15.71 -33.79
C GLY A 35 13.29 14.30 -34.18
N GLY A 36 13.37 14.04 -35.49
CA GLY A 36 13.85 12.77 -36.03
C GLY A 36 15.31 12.51 -35.68
N GLY A 37 15.63 11.27 -35.32
CA GLY A 37 16.99 10.83 -35.03
C GLY A 37 17.04 9.31 -34.90
N LYS A 38 17.52 8.64 -35.94
CA LYS A 38 17.72 7.19 -36.01
C LYS A 38 18.93 6.83 -35.13
N GLY A 39 18.70 6.49 -33.87
CA GLY A 39 19.74 6.05 -32.94
C GLY A 39 19.15 5.18 -31.83
N ARG A 40 19.76 4.02 -31.58
CA ARG A 40 19.33 2.96 -30.63
C ARG A 40 18.78 3.55 -29.32
N SER A 41 17.47 3.54 -29.16
CA SER A 41 16.77 4.08 -27.99
C SER A 41 17.01 3.17 -26.78
N LYS A 42 17.89 3.56 -25.86
CA LYS A 42 17.76 3.11 -24.45
C LYS A 42 16.39 3.59 -23.98
N ALA A 43 15.57 2.67 -23.47
CA ALA A 43 14.22 2.98 -22.97
C ALA A 43 14.27 4.24 -22.07
N PRO A 44 13.36 5.21 -22.27
CA PRO A 44 13.36 6.44 -21.49
C PRO A 44 13.19 6.08 -20.02
N LYS A 45 14.18 6.45 -19.18
CA LYS A 45 14.06 6.38 -17.73
C LYS A 45 12.91 7.32 -17.34
N MET A 46 11.72 6.78 -17.11
CA MET A 46 10.62 7.51 -16.50
C MET A 46 11.14 8.15 -15.21
N LYS A 47 11.07 9.49 -15.12
CA LYS A 47 11.41 10.19 -13.88
C LYS A 47 10.29 9.88 -12.88
N THR A 48 10.59 9.16 -11.81
CA THR A 48 9.66 8.99 -10.69
C THR A 48 9.92 10.07 -9.65
N GLU A 49 8.87 10.65 -9.10
CA GLU A 49 8.92 11.53 -7.95
C GLU A 49 8.60 10.74 -6.70
N THR A 50 9.40 10.89 -5.65
CA THR A 50 9.12 10.25 -4.36
C THR A 50 8.45 11.26 -3.45
N LYS A 51 7.22 10.99 -3.02
CA LYS A 51 6.53 11.80 -2.00
C LYS A 51 6.63 11.09 -0.66
N GLN A 52 7.15 11.80 0.34
CA GLN A 52 7.27 11.27 1.71
C GLN A 52 6.14 11.80 2.59
N LYS A 53 5.59 10.92 3.42
CA LYS A 53 4.60 11.23 4.45
C LYS A 53 4.91 10.41 5.70
N GLU A 54 4.44 10.87 6.84
CA GLU A 54 4.58 10.14 8.10
C GLU A 54 3.21 9.81 8.68
N LEU A 55 3.09 8.64 9.30
CA LEU A 55 1.97 8.28 10.17
C LEU A 55 2.48 7.51 11.39
N SER A 56 1.69 7.48 12.45
CA SER A 56 1.88 6.54 13.55
C SER A 56 1.01 5.31 13.31
N PHE A 57 1.55 4.12 13.46
CA PHE A 57 0.82 2.87 13.25
C PHE A 57 1.14 1.84 14.33
N GLU A 58 0.12 1.11 14.80
CA GLU A 58 0.27 0.01 15.74
C GLU A 58 0.27 -1.31 14.95
N PHE A 59 1.41 -2.00 14.98
CA PHE A 59 1.61 -3.23 14.20
C PHE A 59 1.12 -4.46 14.95
N GLU A 60 0.35 -5.30 14.26
CA GLU A 60 -0.08 -6.59 14.76
C GLU A 60 0.11 -7.67 13.70
N GLN A 61 0.33 -8.91 14.15
CA GLN A 61 0.50 -10.08 13.28
C GLN A 61 -0.83 -10.64 12.75
N THR A 62 -1.78 -9.78 12.41
CA THR A 62 -3.14 -10.15 12.00
C THR A 62 -3.45 -9.66 10.59
N LEU A 63 -4.27 -10.43 9.85
CA LEU A 63 -4.65 -10.06 8.48
C LEU A 63 -5.44 -8.74 8.42
N PRO A 64 -6.39 -8.45 9.35
CA PRO A 64 -7.05 -7.16 9.38
C PRO A 64 -6.07 -5.99 9.58
N ASN A 65 -5.07 -6.14 10.45
CA ASN A 65 -4.06 -5.10 10.68
C ASN A 65 -3.18 -4.87 9.44
N TYR A 66 -2.81 -5.93 8.71
CA TYR A 66 -2.14 -5.82 7.42
C TYR A 66 -2.96 -5.01 6.39
N LEU A 67 -4.23 -5.33 6.22
CA LEU A 67 -5.10 -4.62 5.28
C LEU A 67 -5.34 -3.16 5.70
N LEU A 68 -5.49 -2.92 7.00
CA LEU A 68 -5.62 -1.60 7.59
C LEU A 68 -4.36 -0.75 7.33
N PHE A 69 -3.18 -1.34 7.50
CA PHE A 69 -1.91 -0.68 7.22
C PHE A 69 -1.83 -0.22 5.76
N LEU A 70 -2.14 -1.10 4.81
CA LEU A 70 -2.15 -0.77 3.38
C LEU A 70 -3.16 0.34 3.06
N GLY A 71 -4.37 0.27 3.62
CA GLY A 71 -5.40 1.29 3.45
C GLY A 71 -4.96 2.66 3.96
N ASN A 72 -4.45 2.72 5.20
CA ASN A 72 -3.96 3.95 5.81
C ASN A 72 -2.80 4.55 5.01
N ALA A 73 -1.91 3.71 4.49
CA ALA A 73 -0.79 4.17 3.69
C ALA A 73 -1.23 4.85 2.39
N LEU A 74 -2.24 4.31 1.72
CA LEU A 74 -2.85 4.94 0.54
C LEU A 74 -3.58 6.23 0.91
N GLN A 75 -4.34 6.24 2.00
CA GLN A 75 -5.11 7.40 2.46
C GLN A 75 -4.21 8.60 2.75
N VAL A 76 -3.09 8.39 3.43
CA VAL A 76 -2.10 9.44 3.75
C VAL A 76 -1.47 10.05 2.48
N HIS A 77 -1.37 9.26 1.40
CA HIS A 77 -0.93 9.74 0.09
C HIS A 77 -2.06 10.27 -0.81
N GLY A 78 -3.28 10.40 -0.30
CA GLY A 78 -4.45 10.89 -1.03
C GLY A 78 -4.96 9.92 -2.10
N GLN A 79 -4.59 8.64 -2.02
CA GLN A 79 -5.01 7.59 -2.96
C GLN A 79 -6.29 6.89 -2.51
N THR A 80 -7.28 7.67 -2.06
CA THR A 80 -8.54 7.19 -1.48
C THR A 80 -9.36 6.30 -2.43
N LYS A 81 -9.19 6.47 -3.75
CA LYS A 81 -9.83 5.65 -4.78
C LYS A 81 -9.45 4.16 -4.76
N PHE A 82 -8.35 3.81 -4.10
CA PHE A 82 -7.88 2.42 -3.96
C PHE A 82 -8.16 1.85 -2.55
N VAL A 83 -8.93 2.58 -1.74
CA VAL A 83 -9.34 2.20 -0.38
C VAL A 83 -10.84 1.86 -0.40
N PRO A 84 -11.32 0.86 0.36
CA PRO A 84 -10.58 -0.02 1.26
C PRO A 84 -9.76 -1.09 0.52
N VAL A 85 -8.60 -1.42 1.09
CA VAL A 85 -7.76 -2.53 0.60
C VAL A 85 -8.34 -3.85 1.13
N LYS A 86 -8.56 -4.80 0.23
CA LYS A 86 -9.06 -6.16 0.53
C LYS A 86 -7.97 -7.17 0.22
N LYS A 87 -8.15 -8.42 0.66
CA LYS A 87 -7.17 -9.51 0.45
C LYS A 87 -6.73 -9.67 -1.02
N HIS A 88 -7.64 -9.50 -1.98
CA HIS A 88 -7.37 -9.63 -3.41
C HIS A 88 -6.85 -8.34 -4.07
N THR A 89 -7.01 -7.18 -3.43
CA THR A 89 -6.46 -5.89 -3.91
C THR A 89 -5.21 -5.44 -3.15
N ALA A 90 -4.70 -6.29 -2.25
CA ALA A 90 -3.44 -6.06 -1.59
C ALA A 90 -2.30 -5.90 -2.61
N TYR A 91 -1.33 -5.05 -2.30
CA TYR A 91 -0.22 -4.70 -3.17
C TYR A 91 1.10 -4.86 -2.42
N GLY A 92 2.16 -5.16 -3.17
CA GLY A 92 3.50 -5.29 -2.62
C GLY A 92 4.09 -3.96 -2.15
N PHE A 93 4.90 -4.02 -1.11
CA PHE A 93 5.67 -2.86 -0.65
C PHE A 93 7.01 -3.29 -0.09
N LYS A 94 7.96 -2.34 0.00
CA LYS A 94 9.24 -2.59 0.67
C LYS A 94 9.26 -1.94 2.05
N ILE A 95 9.88 -2.60 3.02
CA ILE A 95 9.99 -2.10 4.40
C ILE A 95 11.42 -2.21 4.93
N SER A 96 11.90 -1.14 5.58
CA SER A 96 13.20 -1.12 6.26
C SER A 96 13.03 -0.66 7.71
N ILE A 97 13.72 -1.34 8.62
CA ILE A 97 13.66 -1.10 10.06
C ILE A 97 14.87 -0.26 10.47
N GLY A 98 14.63 0.95 11.00
CA GLY A 98 15.67 1.82 11.58
C GLY A 98 16.54 2.60 10.57
N LYS A 99 16.92 2.03 9.42
CA LYS A 99 17.75 2.72 8.42
C LYS A 99 16.93 3.14 7.20
N LYS A 100 17.16 4.36 6.70
CA LYS A 100 16.56 4.87 5.46
C LYS A 100 17.34 4.37 4.23
N ALA A 101 17.40 3.06 4.04
CA ALA A 101 18.07 2.44 2.89
C ALA A 101 17.09 1.54 2.13
N LYS A 102 16.74 1.91 0.89
CA LYS A 102 15.86 1.09 0.04
C LYS A 102 16.51 -0.24 -0.36
N THR A 103 17.84 -0.29 -0.44
CA THR A 103 18.62 -1.51 -0.75
C THR A 103 18.49 -2.57 0.33
N ASP A 104 18.31 -2.15 1.58
CA ASP A 104 18.23 -3.02 2.75
C ASP A 104 16.76 -3.28 3.15
N ALA A 105 15.82 -2.83 2.31
CA ALA A 105 14.41 -3.01 2.54
C ALA A 105 13.96 -4.40 2.06
N VAL A 106 13.11 -5.03 2.85
CA VAL A 106 12.51 -6.34 2.55
C VAL A 106 11.26 -6.12 1.73
N ASP A 107 11.11 -6.88 0.64
CA ASP A 107 9.88 -6.95 -0.15
C ASP A 107 8.81 -7.74 0.61
N ILE A 108 7.60 -7.18 0.68
CA ILE A 108 6.43 -7.76 1.35
C ILE A 108 5.29 -7.78 0.33
N ASP A 109 5.02 -8.96 -0.22
CA ASP A 109 4.00 -9.19 -1.26
C ASP A 109 2.77 -9.90 -0.69
N LYS A 110 2.93 -10.60 0.44
CA LYS A 110 1.85 -11.39 1.07
C LYS A 110 1.83 -11.26 2.59
N PHE A 111 0.69 -11.63 3.17
CA PHE A 111 0.46 -11.57 4.61
C PHE A 111 1.45 -12.40 5.45
N SER A 112 1.95 -13.54 4.94
CA SER A 112 2.94 -14.34 5.70
C SER A 112 4.24 -13.57 5.94
N GLU A 113 4.71 -12.82 4.93
CA GLU A 113 5.93 -12.00 5.05
C GLU A 113 5.69 -10.79 5.95
N TYR A 114 4.49 -10.21 5.88
CA TYR A 114 4.07 -9.17 6.81
C TYR A 114 4.14 -9.66 8.27
N LYS A 115 3.63 -10.88 8.53
CA LYS A 115 3.67 -11.47 9.87
C LYS A 115 5.11 -11.59 10.38
N ASP A 116 6.02 -12.06 9.54
CA ASP A 116 7.43 -12.25 9.90
C ASP A 116 8.13 -10.91 10.19
N ILE A 117 7.90 -9.89 9.36
CA ILE A 117 8.53 -8.58 9.56
C ILE A 117 7.93 -7.85 10.77
N VAL A 118 6.63 -7.97 11.01
CA VAL A 118 5.99 -7.42 12.22
C VAL A 118 6.52 -8.11 13.47
N GLY A 119 6.76 -9.42 13.45
CA GLY A 119 7.44 -10.11 14.54
C GLY A 119 8.79 -9.51 14.87
N ARG A 120 9.58 -9.14 13.86
CA ARG A 120 10.87 -8.45 14.04
C ARG A 120 10.70 -7.02 14.55
N ILE A 121 9.67 -6.30 14.09
CA ILE A 121 9.36 -4.94 14.55
C ILE A 121 9.00 -4.96 16.04
N LEU A 122 8.09 -5.85 16.46
CA LEU A 122 7.68 -5.98 17.85
C LEU A 122 8.86 -6.40 18.75
N ALA A 123 9.67 -7.35 18.29
CA ALA A 123 10.84 -7.81 19.04
C ALA A 123 11.93 -6.73 19.20
N LYS A 124 12.16 -5.90 18.17
CA LYS A 124 13.21 -4.88 18.17
C LYS A 124 12.75 -3.52 18.69
N SER A 125 11.44 -3.26 18.69
CA SER A 125 10.82 -1.98 19.05
C SER A 125 11.57 -0.76 18.45
N PRO A 126 11.69 -0.69 17.10
CA PRO A 126 12.45 0.37 16.44
C PRO A 126 11.80 1.74 16.66
N SER A 127 12.62 2.79 16.76
CA SER A 127 12.14 4.17 16.88
C SER A 127 11.48 4.71 15.60
N LYS A 128 11.83 4.15 14.42
CA LYS A 128 11.30 4.56 13.13
C LYS A 128 11.35 3.42 12.10
N ILE A 129 10.33 3.36 11.25
CA ILE A 129 10.23 2.42 10.13
C ILE A 129 10.09 3.20 8.82
N PHE A 130 10.70 2.70 7.76
CA PHE A 130 10.60 3.26 6.42
C PHE A 130 9.88 2.28 5.50
N VAL A 131 8.86 2.74 4.79
CA VAL A 131 8.08 1.93 3.86
C VAL A 131 8.08 2.60 2.49
N TYR A 132 8.29 1.82 1.44
CA TYR A 132 8.33 2.27 0.07
C TYR A 132 7.20 1.61 -0.71
N ILE A 133 6.37 2.44 -1.35
CA ILE A 133 5.18 2.02 -2.07
C ILE A 133 5.35 2.40 -3.54
N ASP A 134 5.10 1.46 -4.43
CA ASP A 134 5.01 1.72 -5.87
C ASP A 134 3.53 1.91 -6.27
N LEU A 135 3.17 3.13 -6.66
CA LEU A 135 1.79 3.43 -7.06
C LEU A 135 1.41 2.82 -8.41
N GLU A 136 2.36 2.40 -9.24
CA GLU A 136 2.05 1.62 -10.43
C GLU A 136 1.64 0.19 -10.08
N GLU A 137 2.27 -0.39 -9.06
CA GLU A 137 1.88 -1.71 -8.55
C GLU A 137 0.50 -1.67 -7.91
N VAL A 138 0.20 -0.65 -7.09
CA VAL A 138 -1.15 -0.42 -6.53
C VAL A 138 -2.22 -0.40 -7.64
N LYS A 139 -1.96 0.31 -8.74
CA LYS A 139 -2.87 0.35 -9.89
C LYS A 139 -3.03 -1.02 -10.55
N LYS A 140 -1.95 -1.78 -10.71
CA LYS A 140 -2.00 -3.13 -11.29
C LYS A 140 -2.81 -4.08 -10.41
N SER A 141 -2.59 -4.06 -9.09
CA SER A 141 -3.35 -4.87 -8.13
C SER A 141 -4.83 -4.50 -8.12
N ALA A 142 -5.17 -3.21 -8.24
CA ALA A 142 -6.56 -2.78 -8.34
C ALA A 142 -7.24 -3.23 -9.65
N LYS A 143 -6.50 -3.26 -10.78
CA LYS A 143 -7.03 -3.63 -12.11
C LYS A 143 -7.24 -5.12 -12.33
N ARG A 144 -6.52 -6.00 -11.63
CA ARG A 144 -6.74 -7.46 -11.74
C ARG A 144 -8.21 -7.85 -11.55
N ARG A 145 -8.96 -7.03 -10.78
CA ARG A 145 -10.39 -7.18 -10.57
C ARG A 145 -11.29 -6.82 -11.77
N GLU A 146 -10.92 -5.84 -12.60
CA GLU A 146 -11.76 -5.47 -13.75
C GLU A 146 -11.89 -6.64 -14.74
N GLN A 147 -10.90 -7.53 -14.80
CA GLN A 147 -10.95 -8.72 -15.66
C GLN A 147 -11.64 -9.91 -15.00
N GLU A 148 -11.42 -10.19 -13.71
CA GLU A 148 -12.10 -11.29 -13.02
C GLU A 148 -13.61 -11.08 -12.85
N ASP A 149 -14.07 -9.83 -12.61
CA ASP A 149 -15.51 -9.53 -12.52
C ASP A 149 -16.21 -9.54 -13.90
N THR A 150 -15.47 -9.66 -15.02
CA THR A 150 -16.03 -9.71 -16.40
C THR A 150 -16.08 -11.13 -16.98
N ASP A 151 -15.29 -12.08 -16.45
CA ASP A 151 -15.28 -13.47 -16.93
C ASP A 151 -16.36 -14.36 -16.27
N GLU A 152 -17.08 -13.86 -15.26
CA GLU A 152 -18.21 -14.56 -14.62
C GLU A 152 -19.61 -14.23 -15.21
N GLU A 153 -19.70 -13.47 -16.31
CA GLU A 153 -20.95 -13.25 -17.06
C GLU A 153 -21.02 -14.10 -18.35
N ALA A 154 -20.71 -15.39 -18.25
CA ALA A 154 -20.89 -16.34 -19.37
C ALA A 154 -21.16 -17.78 -18.92
N ALA A 155 -21.84 -18.00 -17.80
CA ALA A 155 -22.37 -19.31 -17.43
C ALA A 155 -23.91 -19.30 -17.47
N PRO A 156 -24.57 -19.95 -18.46
CA PRO A 156 -26.02 -20.04 -18.47
C PRO A 156 -26.48 -20.89 -17.28
N HIS A 157 -27.37 -20.31 -16.48
CA HIS A 157 -28.08 -21.00 -15.39
C HIS A 157 -28.65 -22.34 -15.88
N PRO A 158 -28.45 -23.47 -15.16
CA PRO A 158 -29.21 -24.68 -15.43
C PRO A 158 -30.67 -24.46 -15.02
N ALA A 159 -31.58 -24.68 -15.99
CA ALA A 159 -33.01 -24.65 -15.79
C ALA A 159 -33.45 -25.63 -14.69
N ILE A 160 -34.16 -25.13 -13.67
CA ILE A 160 -34.82 -25.95 -12.67
C ILE A 160 -36.04 -26.59 -13.33
N VAL A 161 -35.96 -27.87 -13.66
CA VAL A 161 -37.11 -28.69 -14.06
C VAL A 161 -37.90 -29.03 -12.79
N VAL A 162 -39.03 -28.34 -12.59
CA VAL A 162 -40.02 -28.70 -11.58
C VAL A 162 -40.78 -29.94 -12.08
N GLN A 163 -40.47 -31.12 -11.53
CA GLN A 163 -41.30 -32.30 -11.72
C GLN A 163 -42.55 -32.18 -10.82
N ASN A 164 -43.69 -31.90 -11.45
CA ASN A 164 -45.00 -32.09 -10.84
C ASN A 164 -45.25 -33.59 -10.69
N VAL A 165 -45.37 -34.06 -9.44
CA VAL A 165 -45.95 -35.36 -9.13
C VAL A 165 -47.45 -35.13 -8.88
N ARG A 166 -48.28 -35.76 -9.71
CA ARG A 166 -49.72 -35.93 -9.48
C ARG A 166 -49.97 -37.23 -8.71
#